data_AF-A0ABD0R7L8-F1
#
_entry.id   AF-A0ABD0R7L8-F1
#
_cell.length_a   1.000
_cell.length_b   1.000
_cell.length_c   1.000
_cell.angle_alpha   90.00
_cell.angle_beta   90.00
_cell.angle_gamma   90.00
#
_symmetry.space_group_name_H-M   'P 1'
#
loop_
_entity.id
_entity.type
_entity.pdbx_description
1 polymer ?
#
loop_
_entity_poly.entity_id
_entity_poly.type
_entity_poly.pdbx_seq_one_letter_code
_entity_poly.pdbx_strand_id
1 'polypeptide(L)' 'MAHTCRGTINLATAHIDTEDSCNIVLSSGGRTYHLKASTEVERQRWVTALELAKAKAIRMMNDQS' A
#
# COMPACT_ATOMS: atom_id res chain seq x y z
N MET A 1 -5.55 24.38 9.73
CA MET A 1 -5.69 22.91 9.67
C MET A 1 -4.46 22.32 9.02
N ALA A 2 -3.64 21.57 9.75
CA ALA A 2 -2.49 20.89 9.16
C ALA A 2 -2.98 19.69 8.36
N HIS A 3 -2.75 19.69 7.05
CA HIS A 3 -2.96 18.50 6.23
C HIS A 3 -1.97 17.43 6.71
N THR A 4 -2.43 16.47 7.50
CA THR A 4 -1.60 15.35 8.02
C THR A 4 -1.33 14.29 6.95
N CYS A 5 -2.05 14.34 5.84
CA CYS A 5 -1.86 13.48 4.68
C CYS A 5 -0.72 14.02 3.80
N ARG A 6 0.41 13.31 3.77
CA ARG A 6 1.57 13.62 2.89
C ARG A 6 1.35 13.24 1.42
N GLY A 7 0.22 12.61 1.10
CA GLY A 7 -0.12 12.26 -0.28
C GLY A 7 -1.23 11.21 -0.35
N THR A 8 -1.59 10.88 -1.58
CA THR A 8 -2.52 9.82 -1.95
C THR A 8 -1.79 8.83 -2.85
N ILE A 9 -2.05 7.53 -2.66
CA ILE A 9 -1.47 6.46 -3.46
C ILE A 9 -2.60 5.69 -4.10
N ASN A 10 -2.54 5.48 -5.42
CA ASN A 10 -3.49 4.62 -6.10
C ASN A 10 -3.07 3.16 -5.94
N LEU A 11 -3.81 2.40 -5.13
CA LEU A 11 -3.52 0.98 -4.89
C LEU A 11 -3.77 0.10 -6.11
N ALA A 12 -4.64 0.48 -7.05
CA ALA A 12 -4.90 -0.31 -8.25
C ALA A 12 -3.66 -0.48 -9.13
N THR A 13 -2.76 0.51 -9.09
CA THR A 13 -1.50 0.52 -9.85
C THR A 13 -0.26 0.47 -8.95
N ALA A 14 -0.44 0.28 -7.64
CA ALA A 14 0.67 0.21 -6.70
C ALA A 14 1.32 -1.17 -6.68
N HIS A 15 2.64 -1.19 -6.57
CA HIS A 15 3.42 -2.38 -6.22
C HIS A 15 3.67 -2.38 -4.71
N ILE A 16 3.53 -3.56 -4.09
CA ILE A 16 3.73 -3.77 -2.66
C ILE A 16 4.88 -4.76 -2.53
N ASP A 17 6.00 -4.32 -1.96
CA ASP A 17 7.17 -5.15 -1.67
C ASP A 17 7.41 -5.21 -0.17
N THR A 18 8.03 -6.30 0.27
CA THR A 18 8.53 -6.45 1.64
C THR A 18 10.03 -6.70 1.60
N GLU A 19 10.84 -5.74 2.08
CA GLU A 19 12.30 -5.87 2.13
C GLU A 19 12.78 -6.65 3.36
N ASP A 20 12.15 -6.43 4.52
CA ASP A 20 12.57 -7.02 5.81
C ASP A 20 11.39 -7.54 6.64
N SER A 21 11.69 -8.01 7.85
CA SER A 21 10.72 -8.44 8.85
C SER A 21 9.76 -7.33 9.29
N CYS A 22 10.11 -6.04 9.18
CA CYS A 22 9.21 -4.93 9.54
C CYS A 22 9.02 -3.87 8.44
N ASN A 23 9.70 -3.97 7.29
CA ASN A 23 9.67 -2.94 6.25
C ASN A 23 8.73 -3.33 5.10
N ILE A 24 7.96 -2.35 4.63
CA ILE A 24 7.03 -2.47 3.49
C ILE A 24 7.34 -1.31 2.54
N VAL A 25 7.50 -1.61 1.26
CA VAL A 25 7.73 -0.62 0.22
C VAL A 25 6.54 -0.58 -0.71
N LEU A 26 5.95 0.62 -0.87
CA LEU A 26 4.88 0.86 -1.82
C LEU A 26 5.40 1.73 -2.96
N SER A 27 5.33 1.26 -4.20
CA SER A 27 5.67 2.07 -5.37
C SER A 27 4.47 2.29 -6.27
N SER A 28 4.26 3.52 -6.72
CA SER A 28 3.17 3.88 -7.65
C SER A 28 3.53 5.15 -8.42
N GLY A 29 3.43 5.09 -9.75
CA GLY A 29 3.57 6.27 -10.62
C GLY A 29 4.87 7.07 -10.43
N GLY A 30 6.00 6.39 -10.19
CA GLY A 30 7.30 7.03 -9.99
C GLY A 30 7.57 7.55 -8.57
N ARG A 31 6.68 7.30 -7.61
CA ARG A 31 6.91 7.57 -6.18
C ARG A 31 7.03 6.26 -5.41
N THR A 32 7.98 6.21 -4.49
CA THR A 32 8.20 5.08 -3.59
C THR A 32 8.03 5.54 -2.14
N TYR A 33 7.27 4.77 -1.36
CA TYR A 33 6.96 5.03 0.03
C TYR A 33 7.45 3.86 0.87
N HIS A 34 8.28 4.15 1.86
CA HIS A 34 8.79 3.16 2.80
C HIS A 34 7.97 3.27 4.09
N LEU A 35 7.23 2.21 4.41
CA LEU A 35 6.52 2.06 5.67
C LEU A 35 7.29 1.08 6.54
N LYS A 36 7.36 1.38 7.83
CA LYS A 36 7.96 0.51 8.84
C LYS A 36 6.92 0.18 9.88
N ALA A 37 6.62 -1.11 10.03
CA ALA A 37 5.79 -1.63 11.10
C ALA A 37 6.60 -1.74 12.40
N SER A 38 5.91 -1.77 13.52
CA SER A 38 6.52 -1.94 14.85
C SER A 38 6.95 -3.38 15.10
N THR A 39 6.27 -4.35 14.47
CA THR A 39 6.52 -5.79 14.60
C THR A 39 6.30 -6.51 13.28
N GLU A 40 6.86 -7.71 13.15
CA GLU A 40 6.66 -8.57 11.97
C GLU A 40 5.19 -8.99 11.79
N VAL A 41 4.50 -9.26 12.90
CA VAL A 41 3.06 -9.60 12.88
C VAL A 41 2.24 -8.42 12.37
N GLU A 42 2.56 -7.21 12.83
CA GLU A 42 1.90 -6.00 12.32
C GLU A 42 2.21 -5.80 10.84
N ARG A 43 3.47 -5.96 10.41
CA ARG A 43 3.84 -5.92 8.98
C ARG A 43 2.99 -6.88 8.16
N GLN A 44 2.84 -8.13 8.61
CA GLN A 44 2.03 -9.13 7.92
C GLN A 44 0.58 -8.68 7.75
N ARG A 45 -0.02 -8.11 8.82
CA ARG A 45 -1.39 -7.58 8.78
C ARG A 45 -1.52 -6.42 7.79
N TRP A 46 -0.56 -5.51 7.78
CA TRP A 46 -0.51 -4.40 6.82
C TRP A 46 -0.44 -4.90 5.38
N VAL A 47 0.48 -5.82 5.08
CA VAL A 47 0.63 -6.41 3.74
C VAL A 47 -0.66 -7.08 3.30
N THR A 48 -1.26 -7.93 4.15
CA THR A 48 -2.53 -8.58 3.84
C THR A 48 -3.65 -7.58 3.56
N ALA A 49 -3.79 -6.53 4.38
CA ALA A 49 -4.80 -5.50 4.18
C ALA A 49 -4.56 -4.69 2.89
N LEU A 50 -3.31 -4.36 2.59
CA LEU A 50 -2.92 -3.64 1.38
C LEU A 50 -3.20 -4.46 0.11
N GLU A 51 -2.88 -5.75 0.12
CA GLU A 51 -3.17 -6.66 -0.99
C GLU A 51 -4.67 -6.84 -1.23
N LEU A 52 -5.44 -7.02 -0.16
CA LEU A 52 -6.91 -7.07 -0.23
C LEU A 52 -7.48 -5.77 -0.82
N ALA A 53 -6.99 -4.61 -0.36
CA ALA A 53 -7.43 -3.32 -0.85
C ALA A 53 -7.03 -3.09 -2.32
N LYS A 54 -5.83 -3.52 -2.73
CA LYS A 54 -5.37 -3.49 -4.12
C LYS A 54 -6.26 -4.35 -5.02
N ALA A 55 -6.54 -5.60 -4.63
CA ALA A 55 -7.43 -6.48 -5.40
C ALA A 55 -8.83 -5.87 -5.57
N LYS A 56 -9.36 -5.26 -4.50
CA LYS A 56 -10.64 -4.53 -4.56
C LYS A 56 -10.57 -3.33 -5.50
N ALA A 57 -9.50 -2.53 -5.44
CA ALA A 57 -9.33 -1.35 -6.28
C ALA A 57 -9.21 -1.72 -7.76
N ILE A 58 -8.45 -2.76 -8.11
CA ILE A 58 -8.34 -3.29 -9.47
C ILE A 58 -9.71 -3.75 -9.98
N ARG A 59 -10.46 -4.49 -9.16
CA ARG A 59 -11.81 -4.95 -9.53
C ARG A 59 -12.74 -3.76 -9.79
N MET A 60 -12.77 -2.77 -8.91
CA MET A 60 -13.61 -1.57 -9.10
C MET A 60 -13.24 -0.79 -10.36
N MET A 61 -11.94 -0.68 -10.67
CA MET A 61 -11.47 -0.05 -11.90
C MET A 61 -11.95 -0.79 -13.16
N ASN A 62 -12.04 -2.12 -13.10
CA ASN A 62 -12.53 -2.93 -14.22
C ASN A 62 -14.06 -2.99 -14.31
N ASP A 63 -14.79 -2.85 -13.19
CA ASP A 63 -16.27 -2.87 -13.12
C ASP A 63 -16.90 -1.56 -13.63
N GLN A 64 -16.13 -0.47 -13.71
CA GLN A 64 -16.56 0.81 -14.29
C GLN A 64 -16.44 0.87 -15.84
N SER A 65 -16.24 -0.27 -16.51
CA SER A 65 -16.08 -0.37 -17.97
C SER A 65 -17.39 -0.60 -18.70
#